data_AF-A0A376X6M4-F1
#
_entry.id   AF-A0A376X6M4-F1
#
_cell.length_a   1.000
_cell.length_b   1.000
_cell.length_c   1.000
_cell.angle_alpha   90.00
_cell.angle_beta   90.00
_cell.angle_gamma   90.00
#
_symmetry.space_group_name_H-M   'P 1'
#
loop_
_entity.id
_entity.type
_entity.pdbx_description
1 polymer ?
#
loop_
_entity_poly.entity_id
_entity_poly.type
_entity_poly.pdbx_seq_one_letter_code
_entity_poly.pdbx_strand_id
1 'polypeptide(L)'
;MTVLHSVDFFPSGNASVAIEPRLPQADFPEHHHDFHEIVIVEHGTGIHVFNGQPYTITDGTVCFVRDHDRHLYEHTDNLCLTNVLYRSPDRFQFLAGLNQLLPQELDGQYPSHWRVNHSVLQQVRQLVAQMEQQEGENDLPSTASREILFMQLLLLLCKSSLQENLENSASRLNLLLAWLEDHFADEVNWDAVADQFSFTAYATSAA
;
A
#
# COMPACT_ATOMS: atom_id res chain seq x y z
N MET A 1 10.88 -3.90 -23.24
CA MET A 1 10.47 -3.73 -21.84
C MET A 1 11.55 -2.92 -21.15
N THR A 2 11.16 -1.82 -20.51
CA THR A 2 12.10 -0.87 -19.91
C THR A 2 12.57 -1.37 -18.54
N VAL A 3 13.84 -1.14 -18.22
CA VAL A 3 14.41 -1.37 -16.88
C VAL A 3 14.74 0.00 -16.33
N LEU A 4 14.25 0.32 -15.14
CA LEU A 4 14.65 1.52 -14.40
C LEU A 4 15.79 1.14 -13.43
N HIS A 5 16.90 1.85 -13.52
CA HIS A 5 18.10 1.53 -12.75
C HIS A 5 18.26 2.45 -11.55
N SER A 6 18.51 1.88 -10.38
CA SER A 6 18.68 2.60 -9.12
C SER A 6 19.75 3.68 -9.16
N VAL A 7 20.73 3.62 -10.07
CA VAL A 7 21.74 4.67 -10.24
C VAL A 7 21.13 6.01 -10.69
N ASP A 8 19.96 5.97 -11.32
CA ASP A 8 19.25 7.15 -11.83
C ASP A 8 18.30 7.77 -10.79
N PHE A 9 17.94 7.01 -9.75
CA PHE A 9 16.92 7.41 -8.76
C PHE A 9 17.45 7.57 -7.34
N PHE A 10 18.58 6.95 -6.98
CA PHE A 10 19.15 7.09 -5.64
C PHE A 10 20.25 8.16 -5.65
N PRO A 11 20.25 9.11 -4.69
CA PRO A 11 21.20 10.22 -4.69
C PRO A 11 22.66 9.78 -4.49
N SER A 12 22.88 8.58 -3.93
CA SER A 12 24.21 7.97 -3.82
C SER A 12 24.14 6.44 -3.84
N GLY A 13 25.27 5.79 -4.12
CA GLY A 13 25.36 4.32 -4.08
C GLY A 13 25.19 3.70 -2.69
N ASN A 14 25.26 4.52 -1.63
CA ASN A 14 25.07 4.11 -0.24
C ASN A 14 23.67 4.43 0.29
N ALA A 15 22.86 5.21 -0.43
CA ALA A 15 21.50 5.52 -0.01
C ALA A 15 20.64 4.25 -0.04
N SER A 16 20.07 3.89 1.11
CA SER A 16 19.17 2.74 1.27
C SER A 16 17.73 3.04 0.84
N VAL A 17 17.31 4.31 0.95
CA VAL A 17 15.96 4.81 0.63
C VAL A 17 16.05 6.12 -0.14
N ALA A 18 15.15 6.34 -1.10
CA ALA A 18 14.95 7.60 -1.83
C ALA A 18 13.45 7.90 -1.99
N ILE A 19 13.09 9.18 -2.12
CA ILE A 19 11.69 9.62 -2.19
C ILE A 19 11.43 10.26 -3.56
N GLU A 20 10.45 9.73 -4.29
CA GLU A 20 10.14 10.18 -5.64
C GLU A 20 8.67 10.61 -5.76
N PRO A 21 8.36 11.89 -5.50
CA PRO A 21 7.01 12.41 -5.70
C PRO A 21 6.60 12.42 -7.18
N ARG A 22 5.31 12.18 -7.43
CA ARG A 22 4.68 12.20 -8.76
C ARG A 22 3.40 13.04 -8.70
N LEU A 23 3.55 14.33 -9.00
CA LEU A 23 2.52 15.37 -8.83
C LEU A 23 2.20 16.07 -10.16
N PRO A 24 1.38 15.49 -11.05
CA PRO A 24 0.77 14.16 -10.99
C PRO A 24 1.64 13.07 -11.63
N GLN A 25 1.28 11.80 -11.40
CA GLN A 25 1.69 10.64 -12.17
C GLN A 25 0.96 10.63 -13.51
N ALA A 26 1.72 10.67 -14.60
CA ALA A 26 1.20 10.43 -15.94
C ALA A 26 1.08 8.92 -16.23
N ASP A 27 0.36 8.57 -17.28
CA ASP A 27 0.44 7.22 -17.85
C ASP A 27 1.90 6.87 -18.14
N PHE A 28 2.33 5.70 -17.68
CA PHE A 28 3.73 5.29 -17.73
C PHE A 28 3.82 3.83 -18.20
N PRO A 29 4.63 3.54 -19.23
CA PRO A 29 4.65 2.23 -19.88
C PRO A 29 5.17 1.12 -18.96
N GLU A 30 4.93 -0.13 -19.38
CA GLU A 30 5.40 -1.31 -18.63
C GLU A 30 6.91 -1.31 -18.41
N HIS A 31 7.29 -1.48 -17.15
CA HIS A 31 8.67 -1.51 -16.71
C HIS A 31 8.83 -2.38 -15.45
N HIS A 32 10.09 -2.55 -15.06
CA HIS A 32 10.53 -3.11 -13.78
C HIS A 32 11.83 -2.40 -13.38
N HIS A 33 12.37 -2.72 -12.20
CA HIS A 33 13.49 -1.97 -11.61
C HIS A 33 14.47 -2.88 -10.87
N ASP A 34 15.72 -2.45 -10.71
CA ASP A 34 16.73 -3.16 -9.89
C ASP A 34 16.71 -2.77 -8.39
N PHE A 35 15.59 -2.18 -7.96
CA PHE A 35 15.27 -1.77 -6.60
C PHE A 35 13.83 -2.17 -6.27
N HIS A 36 13.38 -1.90 -5.06
CA HIS A 36 11.99 -2.09 -4.65
C HIS A 36 11.34 -0.72 -4.44
N GLU A 37 10.01 -0.67 -4.47
CA GLU A 37 9.28 0.56 -4.17
C GLU A 37 8.00 0.32 -3.38
N ILE A 38 7.64 1.32 -2.58
CA ILE A 38 6.33 1.44 -1.96
C ILE A 38 5.64 2.65 -2.60
N VAL A 39 4.62 2.40 -3.40
CA VAL A 39 3.77 3.41 -4.02
C VAL A 39 2.71 3.83 -3.02
N ILE A 40 2.60 5.12 -2.72
CA ILE A 40 1.58 5.67 -1.81
C ILE A 40 0.73 6.66 -2.59
N VAL A 41 -0.56 6.35 -2.79
CA VAL A 41 -1.48 7.23 -3.52
C VAL A 41 -2.13 8.23 -2.56
N GLU A 42 -1.99 9.50 -2.90
CA GLU A 42 -2.38 10.62 -2.06
C GLU A 42 -3.66 11.31 -2.53
N HIS A 43 -3.88 11.35 -3.84
CA HIS A 43 -5.03 12.00 -4.45
C HIS A 43 -5.24 11.47 -5.89
N GLY A 44 -6.43 11.70 -6.44
CA GLY A 44 -6.78 11.29 -7.80
C GLY A 44 -6.98 9.78 -7.94
N THR A 45 -7.10 9.33 -9.19
CA THR A 45 -7.38 7.92 -9.50
C THR A 45 -6.59 7.47 -10.74
N GLY A 46 -6.42 6.16 -10.89
CA GLY A 46 -5.86 5.58 -12.10
C GLY A 46 -5.92 4.05 -12.08
N ILE A 47 -5.41 3.42 -13.14
CA ILE A 47 -5.24 1.98 -13.21
C ILE A 47 -3.75 1.67 -13.10
N HIS A 48 -3.39 0.92 -12.06
CA HIS A 48 -2.07 0.32 -11.89
C HIS A 48 -2.15 -1.13 -12.36
N VAL A 49 -1.60 -1.43 -13.53
CA VAL A 49 -1.52 -2.83 -14.00
C VAL A 49 -0.23 -3.43 -13.44
N PHE A 50 -0.37 -4.45 -12.60
CA PHE A 50 0.72 -5.08 -11.86
C PHE A 50 0.76 -6.58 -12.19
N ASN A 51 1.89 -7.05 -12.73
CA ASN A 51 2.08 -8.39 -13.27
C ASN A 51 0.94 -8.84 -14.20
N GLY A 52 0.47 -7.92 -15.05
CA GLY A 52 -0.62 -8.13 -16.00
C GLY A 52 -2.03 -8.10 -15.39
N GLN A 53 -2.17 -7.84 -14.09
CA GLN A 53 -3.46 -7.69 -13.42
C GLN A 53 -3.78 -6.21 -13.17
N PRO A 54 -4.94 -5.69 -13.60
CA PRO A 54 -5.32 -4.31 -13.39
C PRO A 54 -5.85 -4.06 -11.97
N TYR A 55 -5.40 -2.97 -11.34
CA TYR A 55 -5.90 -2.49 -10.06
C TYR A 55 -6.32 -1.02 -10.18
N THR A 56 -7.57 -0.72 -9.83
CA THR A 56 -7.98 0.68 -9.63
C THR A 56 -7.33 1.21 -8.36
N ILE A 57 -6.58 2.29 -8.49
CA ILE A 57 -5.90 2.95 -7.37
C ILE A 57 -6.50 4.34 -7.14
N THR A 58 -6.60 4.72 -5.86
CA THR A 58 -7.12 6.02 -5.39
C THR A 58 -6.42 6.38 -4.09
N ASP A 59 -6.74 7.53 -3.52
CA ASP A 59 -6.31 7.94 -2.18
C ASP A 59 -6.33 6.78 -1.16
N GLY A 60 -5.23 6.65 -0.41
CA GLY A 60 -5.06 5.60 0.59
C GLY A 60 -4.69 4.22 0.04
N THR A 61 -4.58 4.05 -1.28
CA THR A 61 -3.96 2.85 -1.84
C THR A 61 -2.45 2.87 -1.60
N VAL A 62 -1.92 1.77 -1.09
CA VAL A 62 -0.48 1.53 -0.93
C VAL A 62 -0.12 0.28 -1.74
N CYS A 63 0.95 0.32 -2.53
CA CYS A 63 1.40 -0.84 -3.29
C CYS A 63 2.89 -1.12 -3.04
N PHE A 64 3.23 -2.38 -2.80
CA PHE A 64 4.60 -2.85 -2.67
C PHE A 64 5.01 -3.54 -3.98
N VAL A 65 6.06 -3.03 -4.62
CA VAL A 65 6.57 -3.52 -5.91
C VAL A 65 7.99 -4.03 -5.69
N ARG A 66 8.23 -5.30 -6.04
CA ARG A 66 9.54 -5.95 -5.96
C ARG A 66 10.32 -5.72 -7.24
N ASP A 67 11.62 -5.97 -7.21
CA ASP A 67 12.53 -5.79 -8.35
C ASP A 67 12.14 -6.57 -9.63
N HIS A 68 11.51 -7.73 -9.47
CA HIS A 68 11.07 -8.59 -10.57
C HIS A 68 9.62 -8.36 -10.99
N ASP A 69 8.87 -7.56 -10.22
CA ASP A 69 7.49 -7.23 -10.57
C ASP A 69 7.47 -6.28 -11.77
N ARG A 70 6.48 -6.47 -12.64
CA ARG A 70 6.29 -5.65 -13.84
C ARG A 70 5.04 -4.84 -13.66
N HIS A 71 5.12 -3.55 -13.96
CA HIS A 71 3.95 -2.70 -13.81
C HIS A 71 3.92 -1.49 -14.74
N LEU A 72 2.71 -0.94 -14.91
CA LEU A 72 2.44 0.28 -15.67
C LEU A 72 1.31 1.07 -15.02
N TYR A 73 1.21 2.34 -15.40
CA TYR A 73 0.07 3.20 -15.07
C TYR A 73 -0.65 3.59 -16.36
N GLU A 74 -1.97 3.47 -16.36
CA GLU A 74 -2.83 3.90 -17.45
C GLU A 74 -4.11 4.53 -16.91
N HIS A 75 -4.78 5.32 -17.76
CA HIS A 75 -6.04 5.98 -17.41
C HIS A 75 -5.95 6.82 -16.14
N THR A 76 -4.83 7.53 -15.97
CA THR A 76 -4.59 8.41 -14.81
C THR A 76 -5.47 9.66 -14.87
N ASP A 77 -6.11 10.01 -13.75
CA ASP A 77 -6.90 11.22 -13.57
C ASP A 77 -6.48 11.93 -12.28
N ASN A 78 -5.67 12.99 -12.45
CA ASN A 78 -5.04 13.77 -11.38
C ASN A 78 -4.39 12.90 -10.29
N LEU A 79 -3.85 11.74 -10.69
CA LEU A 79 -3.25 10.78 -9.78
C LEU A 79 -1.98 11.38 -9.18
N CYS A 80 -2.02 11.70 -7.90
CA CYS A 80 -0.85 12.14 -7.14
C CYS A 80 -0.41 11.01 -6.23
N LEU A 81 0.85 10.61 -6.34
CA LEU A 81 1.43 9.56 -5.52
C LEU A 81 2.89 9.87 -5.21
N THR A 82 3.43 9.17 -4.22
CA THR A 82 4.85 9.20 -3.90
C THR A 82 5.40 7.78 -3.91
N ASN A 83 6.50 7.57 -4.64
CA ASN A 83 7.23 6.32 -4.62
C ASN A 83 8.33 6.40 -3.55
N VAL A 84 8.24 5.57 -2.53
CA VAL A 84 9.31 5.36 -1.55
C VAL A 84 10.18 4.23 -2.07
N LEU A 85 11.29 4.58 -2.71
CA LEU A 85 12.22 3.63 -3.29
C LEU A 85 13.14 3.08 -2.21
N TYR A 86 13.43 1.79 -2.24
CA TYR A 86 14.38 1.19 -1.32
C TYR A 86 15.23 0.12 -1.99
N ARG A 87 16.49 0.02 -1.55
CA ARG A 87 17.39 -1.05 -1.97
C ARG A 87 16.94 -2.38 -1.38
N SER A 88 17.44 -3.49 -1.92
CA SER A 88 17.23 -4.80 -1.31
C SER A 88 17.58 -4.78 0.19
N PRO A 89 16.82 -5.48 1.07
CA PRO A 89 16.98 -5.41 2.53
C PRO A 89 18.40 -5.64 3.07
N ASP A 90 19.27 -6.34 2.33
CA ASP A 90 20.68 -6.57 2.66
C ASP A 90 21.59 -5.34 2.45
N ARG A 91 21.09 -4.28 1.82
CA ARG A 91 21.82 -3.02 1.57
C ARG A 91 21.57 -1.95 2.63
N PHE A 92 20.72 -2.23 3.62
CA PHE A 92 20.55 -1.37 4.79
C PHE A 92 21.75 -1.50 5.73
N GLN A 93 22.20 -0.38 6.28
CA GLN A 93 23.40 -0.35 7.12
C GLN A 93 23.08 -0.65 8.60
N PHE A 94 21.91 -0.23 9.08
CA PHE A 94 21.51 -0.36 10.48
C PHE A 94 20.33 -1.31 10.68
N LEU A 95 19.46 -1.41 9.68
CA LEU A 95 18.31 -2.29 9.74
C LEU A 95 18.61 -3.67 9.15
N ALA A 96 18.05 -4.68 9.80
CA ALA A 96 18.03 -6.05 9.33
C ALA A 96 16.63 -6.64 9.54
N GLY A 97 16.28 -7.66 8.77
CA GLY A 97 15.01 -8.37 8.93
C GLY A 97 13.78 -7.64 8.38
N LEU A 98 13.96 -6.62 7.54
CA LEU A 98 12.85 -5.85 6.94
C LEU A 98 11.85 -6.73 6.18
N ASN A 99 12.32 -7.83 5.61
CA ASN A 99 11.48 -8.82 4.95
C ASN A 99 10.34 -9.36 5.86
N GLN A 100 10.51 -9.36 7.18
CA GLN A 100 9.45 -9.80 8.11
C GLN A 100 8.28 -8.81 8.21
N LEU A 101 8.45 -7.58 7.74
CA LEU A 101 7.44 -6.53 7.73
C LEU A 101 6.87 -6.28 6.33
N LEU A 102 7.53 -6.76 5.28
CA LEU A 102 7.06 -6.65 3.91
C LEU A 102 6.01 -7.73 3.60
N PRO A 103 5.08 -7.49 2.66
CA PRO A 103 4.14 -8.51 2.22
C PRO A 103 4.88 -9.78 1.82
N GLN A 104 4.34 -10.93 2.21
CA GLN A 104 4.90 -12.24 1.88
C GLN A 104 4.01 -12.92 0.84
N GLU A 105 4.66 -13.50 -0.17
CA GLU A 105 3.97 -14.34 -1.13
C GLU A 105 3.70 -15.72 -0.51
N LEU A 106 2.43 -16.14 -0.51
CA LEU A 106 1.98 -17.41 0.02
C LEU A 106 1.14 -18.10 -1.05
N ASP A 107 1.45 -19.36 -1.34
CA ASP A 107 0.76 -20.17 -2.35
C ASP A 107 0.63 -19.51 -3.75
N GLY A 108 1.65 -18.73 -4.14
CA GLY A 108 1.68 -18.01 -5.41
C GLY A 108 0.86 -16.71 -5.42
N GLN A 109 0.35 -16.29 -4.27
CA GLN A 109 -0.40 -15.05 -4.09
C GLN A 109 0.42 -14.02 -3.31
N TYR A 110 0.73 -12.90 -3.95
CA TYR A 110 1.44 -11.78 -3.35
C TYR A 110 0.47 -10.63 -3.08
N PRO A 111 0.17 -10.28 -1.81
CA PRO A 111 -0.73 -9.18 -1.48
C PRO A 111 -0.02 -7.83 -1.61
N SER A 112 0.27 -7.43 -2.84
CA SER A 112 1.01 -6.21 -3.21
C SER A 112 0.26 -4.93 -2.85
N HIS A 113 -1.08 -4.91 -2.94
CA HIS A 113 -1.89 -3.70 -2.74
C HIS A 113 -2.63 -3.74 -1.41
N TRP A 114 -2.36 -2.75 -0.57
CA TRP A 114 -3.02 -2.52 0.72
C TRP A 114 -3.86 -1.25 0.66
N ARG A 115 -4.77 -1.12 1.62
CA ARG A 115 -5.54 0.10 1.83
C ARG A 115 -5.27 0.65 3.23
N VAL A 116 -5.15 1.98 3.31
CA VAL A 116 -5.03 2.68 4.58
C VAL A 116 -6.12 3.74 4.69
N ASN A 117 -6.60 3.96 5.91
CA ASN A 117 -7.55 5.04 6.17
C ASN A 117 -6.86 6.41 6.14
N HIS A 118 -7.65 7.47 6.09
CA HIS A 118 -7.15 8.85 6.00
C HIS A 118 -6.19 9.24 7.14
N SER A 119 -6.46 8.80 8.37
CA SER A 119 -5.60 9.09 9.53
C SER A 119 -4.21 8.46 9.39
N VAL A 120 -4.16 7.22 8.92
CA VAL A 120 -2.89 6.53 8.64
C VAL A 120 -2.19 7.18 7.45
N LEU A 121 -2.91 7.51 6.37
CA LEU A 121 -2.32 8.20 5.21
C LEU A 121 -1.67 9.54 5.61
N GLN A 122 -2.29 10.30 6.51
CA GLN A 122 -1.71 11.54 7.02
C GLN A 122 -0.39 11.31 7.79
N GLN A 123 -0.32 10.25 8.60
CA GLN A 123 0.91 9.88 9.30
C GLN A 123 2.00 9.39 8.33
N VAL A 124 1.62 8.61 7.33
CA VAL A 124 2.52 8.18 6.24
C VAL A 124 3.13 9.39 5.54
N ARG A 125 2.32 10.38 5.17
CA ARG A 125 2.80 11.64 4.55
C ARG A 125 3.83 12.37 5.40
N GLN A 126 3.61 12.42 6.71
CA GLN A 126 4.55 13.08 7.63
C GLN A 126 5.90 12.35 7.69
N LEU A 127 5.91 11.02 7.63
CA LEU A 127 7.14 10.22 7.60
C LEU A 127 7.88 10.37 6.27
N VAL A 128 7.14 10.32 5.16
CA VAL A 128 7.69 10.52 3.80
C VAL A 128 8.32 11.90 3.66
N ALA A 129 7.63 12.96 4.10
CA ALA A 129 8.17 14.32 4.07
C ALA A 129 9.44 14.49 4.93
N GLN A 130 9.52 13.80 6.07
CA GLN A 130 10.74 13.80 6.89
C GLN A 130 11.91 13.08 6.19
N MET A 131 11.64 12.00 5.45
CA MET A 131 12.67 11.32 4.65
C MET A 131 13.15 12.17 3.48
N GLU A 132 12.22 12.84 2.79
CA GLU A 132 12.51 13.75 1.66
C GLU A 132 13.38 14.95 2.11
N GLN A 133 13.12 15.51 3.29
CA GLN A 133 13.93 16.60 3.85
C GLN A 133 15.39 16.23 4.12
N GLN A 134 15.70 14.93 4.22
CA GLN A 134 17.04 14.40 4.46
C GLN A 134 17.72 13.95 3.14
N GLU A 135 17.11 14.23 1.99
CA GLU A 135 17.64 13.83 0.70
C GLU A 135 18.92 14.61 0.34
N GLY A 136 19.94 13.89 -0.16
CA GLY A 136 21.26 14.45 -0.42
C GLY A 136 22.25 14.41 0.76
N GLU A 137 21.75 14.25 1.99
CA GLU A 137 22.60 13.95 3.15
C GLU A 137 23.00 12.46 3.17
N ASN A 138 24.31 12.22 3.16
CA ASN A 138 24.90 10.89 3.03
C ASN A 138 25.90 10.57 4.15
N ASP A 139 25.93 11.37 5.22
CA ASP A 139 26.66 11.02 6.42
C ASP A 139 25.94 9.91 7.21
N LEU A 140 26.68 9.34 8.15
CA LEU A 140 26.26 8.17 8.90
C LEU A 140 25.02 8.44 9.80
N PRO A 141 24.96 9.57 10.55
CA PRO A 141 23.73 10.01 11.23
C PRO A 141 22.51 10.16 10.31
N SER A 142 22.62 10.84 9.18
CA SER A 142 21.47 11.03 8.27
C SER A 142 21.03 9.72 7.62
N THR A 143 21.96 8.81 7.30
CA THR A 143 21.61 7.44 6.87
C THR A 143 20.85 6.68 7.96
N ALA A 144 21.32 6.71 9.21
CA ALA A 144 20.63 6.06 10.33
C ALA A 144 19.24 6.64 10.57
N SER A 145 19.08 7.96 10.51
CA SER A 145 17.80 8.65 10.66
C SER A 145 16.81 8.22 9.57
N ARG A 146 17.24 8.22 8.30
CA ARG A 146 16.41 7.81 7.17
C ARG A 146 15.96 6.36 7.29
N GLU A 147 16.86 5.45 7.70
CA GLU A 147 16.48 4.07 7.96
C GLU A 147 15.46 3.96 9.11
N ILE A 148 15.63 4.69 10.22
CA ILE A 148 14.65 4.70 11.32
C ILE A 148 13.26 5.16 10.83
N LEU A 149 13.20 6.23 10.04
CA LEU A 149 11.95 6.73 9.46
C LEU A 149 11.30 5.68 8.53
N PHE A 150 12.11 4.97 7.74
CA PHE A 150 11.63 3.89 6.90
C PHE A 150 11.07 2.72 7.72
N MET A 151 11.72 2.34 8.82
CA MET A 151 11.20 1.33 9.75
C MET A 151 9.86 1.77 10.38
N GLN A 152 9.74 3.05 10.77
CA GLN A 152 8.49 3.61 11.29
C GLN A 152 7.38 3.54 10.24
N LEU A 153 7.69 3.83 8.98
CA LEU A 153 6.75 3.71 7.86
C LEU A 153 6.27 2.27 7.72
N LEU A 154 7.17 1.30 7.64
CA LEU A 154 6.82 -0.12 7.52
C LEU A 154 5.93 -0.57 8.69
N LEU A 155 6.32 -0.26 9.94
CA LEU A 155 5.54 -0.63 11.12
C LEU A 155 4.14 0.00 11.12
N LEU A 156 4.00 1.24 10.66
CA LEU A 156 2.70 1.91 10.53
C LEU A 156 1.82 1.18 9.51
N LEU A 157 2.35 0.88 8.33
CA LEU A 157 1.63 0.18 7.27
C LEU A 157 1.23 -1.26 7.67
N CYS A 158 2.13 -2.00 8.32
CA CYS A 158 1.83 -3.35 8.79
C CYS A 158 0.69 -3.34 9.81
N LYS A 159 0.74 -2.42 10.78
CA LYS A 159 -0.31 -2.30 11.81
C LYS A 159 -1.65 -1.95 11.19
N SER A 160 -1.69 -1.06 10.20
CA SER A 160 -2.95 -0.72 9.53
C SER A 160 -3.52 -1.89 8.73
N SER A 161 -2.68 -2.69 8.06
CA SER A 161 -3.12 -3.89 7.33
C SER A 161 -3.69 -4.96 8.27
N LEU A 162 -3.06 -5.17 9.44
CA LEU A 162 -3.57 -6.07 10.47
C LEU A 162 -4.90 -5.56 11.06
N GLN A 163 -5.01 -4.26 11.29
CA GLN A 163 -6.24 -3.64 11.79
C GLN A 163 -7.37 -3.73 10.78
N GLU A 164 -7.12 -3.53 9.49
CA GLU A 164 -8.14 -3.71 8.43
C GLU A 164 -8.65 -5.17 8.37
N ASN A 165 -7.76 -6.16 8.50
CA ASN A 165 -8.16 -7.56 8.59
C ASN A 165 -9.05 -7.87 9.81
N LEU A 166 -8.82 -7.17 10.94
CA LEU A 166 -9.62 -7.28 12.17
C LEU A 166 -10.93 -6.48 12.08
N GLU A 167 -10.92 -5.33 11.41
CA GLU A 167 -12.03 -4.39 11.22
C GLU A 167 -12.87 -4.69 9.96
N ASN A 168 -12.72 -5.88 9.38
CA ASN A 168 -13.57 -6.48 8.33
C ASN A 168 -15.09 -6.48 8.65
N SER A 169 -15.53 -5.89 9.75
CA SER A 169 -16.89 -5.39 10.00
C SER A 169 -17.47 -4.58 8.83
N ALA A 170 -16.66 -3.74 8.18
CA ALA A 170 -17.09 -2.91 7.05
C ALA A 170 -17.24 -3.70 5.73
N SER A 171 -16.38 -4.70 5.50
CA SER A 171 -16.53 -5.60 4.35
C SER A 171 -17.72 -6.55 4.52
N ARG A 172 -18.02 -6.98 5.75
CA ARG A 172 -19.26 -7.70 6.08
C ARG A 172 -20.50 -6.87 5.83
N LEU A 173 -20.46 -5.56 6.12
CA LEU A 173 -21.57 -4.65 5.81
C LEU A 173 -21.78 -4.53 4.29
N ASN A 174 -20.70 -4.40 3.51
CA ASN A 174 -20.80 -4.32 2.06
C ASN A 174 -21.24 -5.66 1.43
N LEU A 175 -20.80 -6.80 1.98
CA LEU A 175 -21.28 -8.11 1.58
C LEU A 175 -22.76 -8.31 1.91
N LEU A 176 -23.21 -7.81 3.06
CA LEU A 176 -24.64 -7.79 3.43
C LEU A 176 -25.44 -6.91 2.47
N LEU A 177 -24.96 -5.72 2.12
CA LEU A 177 -25.62 -4.81 1.18
C LEU A 177 -25.74 -5.44 -0.21
N ALA A 178 -24.67 -6.05 -0.73
CA ALA A 178 -24.69 -6.76 -2.01
C ALA A 178 -25.64 -7.97 -1.98
N TRP A 179 -25.68 -8.72 -0.86
CA TRP A 179 -26.61 -9.83 -0.71
C TRP A 179 -28.08 -9.37 -0.67
N LEU A 180 -28.37 -8.28 0.04
CA LEU A 180 -29.72 -7.69 0.10
C LEU A 180 -30.19 -7.17 -1.26
N GLU A 181 -29.29 -6.65 -2.08
CA GLU A 181 -29.62 -6.23 -3.45
C GLU A 181 -29.99 -7.42 -4.35
N ASP A 182 -29.41 -8.60 -4.13
CA ASP A 182 -29.69 -9.82 -4.91
C ASP A 182 -30.94 -10.57 -4.39
N HIS A 183 -31.30 -10.38 -3.12
CA HIS A 183 -32.41 -11.06 -2.43
C HIS A 183 -33.54 -10.09 -2.04
N PHE A 184 -33.63 -8.93 -2.71
CA PHE A 184 -34.53 -7.83 -2.32
C PHE A 184 -36.03 -8.17 -2.37
N ALA A 185 -36.40 -9.21 -3.12
CA ALA A 185 -37.77 -9.67 -3.29
C ALA A 185 -38.13 -10.87 -2.39
N ASP A 186 -37.15 -11.42 -1.67
CA ASP A 186 -37.32 -12.59 -0.82
C ASP A 186 -37.72 -12.18 0.60
N GLU A 187 -38.41 -13.09 1.31
CA GLU A 187 -38.68 -12.91 2.74
C GLU A 187 -37.38 -13.14 3.54
N VAL A 188 -36.79 -12.05 4.04
CA VAL A 188 -35.48 -12.10 4.72
C VAL A 188 -35.62 -12.61 6.15
N ASN A 189 -34.99 -13.75 6.44
CA ASN A 189 -34.80 -14.22 7.82
C ASN A 189 -33.56 -13.56 8.44
N TRP A 190 -33.78 -12.51 9.23
CA TRP A 190 -32.71 -11.71 9.82
C TRP A 190 -31.82 -12.47 10.80
N ASP A 191 -32.33 -13.47 11.51
CA ASP A 191 -31.52 -14.29 12.43
C ASP A 191 -30.52 -15.14 11.63
N ALA A 192 -30.96 -15.76 10.54
CA ALA A 192 -30.10 -16.55 9.66
C ALA A 192 -29.05 -15.68 8.93
N VAL A 193 -29.44 -14.47 8.49
CA VAL A 193 -28.53 -13.49 7.86
C VAL A 193 -27.50 -12.98 8.88
N ALA A 194 -27.90 -12.69 10.11
CA ALA A 194 -26.99 -12.27 11.17
C ALA A 194 -25.94 -13.36 11.47
N ASP A 195 -26.36 -14.62 11.56
CA ASP A 195 -25.45 -15.76 11.72
C ASP A 195 -24.51 -15.93 10.52
N GLN A 196 -25.04 -15.83 9.29
CA GLN A 196 -24.28 -15.99 8.04
C GLN A 196 -23.17 -14.95 7.88
N PHE A 197 -23.44 -13.69 8.24
CA PHE A 197 -22.46 -12.59 8.16
C PHE A 197 -21.75 -12.32 9.49
N SER A 198 -21.96 -13.19 10.50
CA SER A 198 -21.35 -13.10 11.84
C SER A 198 -21.57 -11.73 12.51
N PHE A 199 -22.78 -11.18 12.37
CA PHE A 199 -23.26 -10.07 13.19
C PHE A 199 -23.92 -10.64 14.44
N THR A 200 -23.56 -10.15 15.63
CA THR A 200 -24.33 -10.48 16.84
C THR A 200 -25.71 -9.85 16.71
N ALA A 201 -26.75 -10.67 16.49
CA ALA A 201 -28.13 -10.23 16.57
C ALA A 201 -28.38 -9.70 17.98
N TYR A 202 -28.42 -8.37 18.13
CA TYR A 202 -29.05 -7.79 19.31
C TYR A 202 -30.54 -8.06 19.16
N ALA A 203 -31.02 -9.04 19.93
CA ALA A 203 -32.42 -9.40 20.01
C ALA A 203 -33.27 -8.15 20.28
N THR A 204 -33.91 -7.60 19.24
CA THR A 204 -35.09 -6.76 19.40
C THR A 204 -36.24 -7.69 19.73
N SER A 205 -36.34 -8.08 21.00
CA SER A 205 -37.59 -8.58 21.56
C SER A 205 -38.58 -7.42 21.55
N ALA A 206 -39.52 -7.45 20.62
CA ALA A 206 -40.68 -6.59 20.63
C ALA A 206 -41.55 -6.88 21.86
N ALA A 207 -41.90 -5.82 22.57
CA ALA A 207 -43.19 -5.63 23.22
C ALA A 207 -43.58 -4.15 23.04
#